data_AF-A0A5C3LS36-F1
#
_entry.id   AF-A0A5C3LS36-F1
#
_cell.length_a   1.000
_cell.length_b   1.000
_cell.length_c   1.000
_cell.angle_alpha   90.00
_cell.angle_beta   90.00
_cell.angle_gamma   90.00
#
_symmetry.space_group_name_H-M   'P 1'
#
loop_
_entity.id
_entity.type
_entity.pdbx_description
1 polymer ?
#
loop_
_entity_poly.entity_id
_entity_poly.type
_entity_poly.pdbx_seq_one_letter_code
_entity_poly.pdbx_strand_id
1 'polypeptide(L)' 'WDDMLTEDETDTICGVYRVSTGPNGPQTTDLLWWPKPSIWNKCGLVVGYWSSDCKSWFQRRIEKLRAGVLVLKNPGDW' A
#
# COMPACT_ATOMS: atom_id res chain seq x y z
N TRP A 1 -17.34 4.36 19.71
CA TRP A 1 -16.92 3.28 18.81
C TRP A 1 -16.97 3.84 17.41
N ASP A 2 -15.95 4.63 17.08
CA ASP A 2 -15.78 5.37 15.82
C ASP A 2 -14.28 5.33 15.40
N ASP A 3 -13.53 4.33 15.92
CA ASP A 3 -12.07 4.26 15.78
C ASP A 3 -11.64 3.40 14.58
N MET A 4 -12.57 3.01 13.72
CA MET A 4 -12.27 2.30 12.48
C MET A 4 -12.15 3.30 11.35
N LEU A 5 -10.98 3.28 10.69
CA LEU A 5 -10.79 4.03 9.45
C LEU A 5 -11.82 3.56 8.41
N THR A 6 -12.49 4.52 7.80
CA THR A 6 -13.27 4.30 6.60
C THR A 6 -12.36 3.84 5.45
N GLU A 7 -12.97 3.31 4.38
CA GLU A 7 -12.21 2.91 3.20
C GLU A 7 -11.50 4.10 2.55
N ASP A 8 -12.15 5.26 2.48
CA ASP A 8 -11.57 6.48 1.92
C ASP A 8 -10.39 7.01 2.74
N GLU A 9 -10.46 6.94 4.07
CA GLU A 9 -9.33 7.31 4.94
C GLU A 9 -8.18 6.33 4.80
N THR A 10 -8.48 5.03 4.74
CA THR A 10 -7.48 4.00 4.46
C THR A 10 -6.82 4.26 3.12
N ASP A 11 -7.60 4.64 2.12
CA ASP A 11 -7.10 4.91 0.78
C ASP A 11 -6.18 6.15 0.75
N THR A 12 -6.59 7.19 1.47
CA THR A 12 -5.80 8.40 1.63
C THR A 12 -4.46 8.11 2.31
N ILE A 13 -4.46 7.35 3.41
CA ILE A 13 -3.25 7.00 4.17
C ILE A 13 -2.33 6.06 3.36
N CYS A 14 -2.90 5.11 2.63
CA CYS A 14 -2.14 4.18 1.80
C CYS A 14 -1.66 4.79 0.47
N GLY A 15 -2.11 6.00 0.13
CA GLY A 15 -1.76 6.70 -1.10
C GLY A 15 -2.25 5.95 -2.33
N VAL A 16 -3.56 5.72 -2.44
CA VAL A 16 -4.16 5.05 -3.60
C VAL A 16 -4.32 6.01 -4.77
N TYR A 17 -3.89 5.57 -5.93
CA TYR A 17 -4.08 6.23 -7.22
C TYR A 17 -4.91 5.33 -8.11
N ARG A 18 -6.10 5.78 -8.48
CA ARG A 18 -6.97 5.07 -9.42
C ARG A 18 -6.62 5.47 -10.84
N VAL A 19 -6.04 4.55 -11.61
CA VAL A 19 -5.56 4.79 -12.97
C VAL A 19 -6.38 4.00 -14.00
N SER A 20 -6.73 4.64 -15.11
CA SER A 20 -7.49 4.00 -16.20
C SER A 20 -6.63 2.98 -16.94
N THR A 21 -7.15 1.77 -17.15
CA THR A 21 -6.40 0.65 -17.77
C THR A 21 -6.71 0.43 -19.25
N GLY A 22 -7.56 1.25 -19.87
CA GLY A 22 -7.88 1.08 -21.30
C GLY A 22 -8.45 2.33 -21.99
N PRO A 23 -8.43 2.35 -23.33
CA PRO A 23 -8.86 3.50 -24.13
C PRO A 23 -10.38 3.71 -24.19
N ASN A 24 -11.20 2.71 -23.83
CA ASN A 24 -12.64 2.66 -24.18
C ASN A 24 -13.62 2.44 -23.00
N GLY A 25 -13.26 2.70 -21.73
CA GLY A 25 -14.25 2.53 -20.65
C GLY A 25 -13.75 2.69 -19.22
N PRO A 26 -14.63 2.48 -18.22
CA PRO A 26 -14.40 2.80 -16.80
C PRO A 26 -13.47 1.82 -16.08
N GLN A 27 -12.73 0.97 -16.81
CA GLN A 27 -11.78 0.05 -16.18
C GLN A 27 -10.64 0.85 -15.56
N THR A 28 -10.53 0.70 -14.24
CA THR A 28 -9.48 1.34 -13.46
C THR A 28 -8.78 0.29 -12.62
N THR A 29 -7.50 0.52 -12.35
CA THR A 29 -6.74 -0.23 -11.36
C THR A 29 -6.25 0.73 -10.29
N ASP A 30 -6.22 0.24 -9.06
CA ASP A 30 -5.70 0.98 -7.93
C ASP A 30 -4.21 0.70 -7.79
N LEU A 31 -3.41 1.75 -7.73
CA LEU A 31 -1.97 1.72 -7.47
C LEU A 31 -1.70 2.32 -6.09
N LEU A 32 -1.00 1.59 -5.24
CA LEU A 32 -0.84 1.92 -3.82
C LEU A 32 0.62 2.25 -3.49
N TRP A 33 0.88 3.31 -2.73
CA TRP A 33 2.21 3.58 -2.18
C TRP A 33 2.56 2.64 -1.04
N TRP A 34 1.57 2.31 -0.21
CA TRP A 34 1.68 1.44 0.97
C TRP A 34 0.61 0.35 0.92
N PRO A 35 0.88 -0.84 1.48
CA PRO A 35 -0.12 -1.91 1.50
C PRO A 35 -1.28 -1.53 2.42
N LYS A 36 -2.51 -1.80 2.00
CA LYS A 36 -3.70 -1.65 2.86
C LYS A 36 -3.58 -2.57 4.09
N PRO A 37 -4.23 -2.25 5.23
CA PRO A 37 -4.22 -3.12 6.42
C PRO A 37 -4.61 -4.58 6.13
N SER A 38 -5.58 -4.80 5.24
CA SER A 38 -6.02 -6.13 4.81
C SER A 38 -4.94 -6.95 4.09
N ILE A 39 -3.99 -6.28 3.42
CA ILE A 39 -2.84 -6.87 2.73
C ILE A 39 -1.71 -7.07 3.75
N TRP A 40 -1.39 -6.05 4.53
CA TRP A 40 -0.35 -6.10 5.56
C TRP A 40 -0.58 -7.23 6.56
N ASN A 41 -1.83 -7.44 6.99
CA ASN A 41 -2.20 -8.52 7.91
C ASN A 41 -1.91 -9.93 7.40
N LYS A 42 -1.63 -10.09 6.11
CA LYS A 42 -1.30 -11.38 5.48
C LYS A 42 0.20 -11.53 5.16
N CYS A 43 1.02 -10.49 5.34
CA CYS A 43 2.41 -10.46 4.84
C CYS A 43 3.44 -11.18 5.73
N GLY A 44 3.00 -11.82 6.83
CA GLY A 44 3.89 -12.54 7.75
C GLY A 44 4.73 -11.66 8.69
N LEU A 45 4.70 -10.33 8.51
CA LEU A 45 5.40 -9.37 9.40
C LEU A 45 4.53 -8.91 10.60
N VAL A 46 3.29 -9.41 10.71
CA VAL A 46 2.36 -9.02 11.78
C VAL A 46 2.61 -9.86 13.03
N VAL A 47 3.54 -9.40 13.86
CA VAL A 47 3.93 -10.05 15.13
C VAL A 47 3.41 -9.31 16.38
N GLY A 48 2.52 -8.34 16.20
CA GLY A 48 1.92 -7.54 17.29
C GLY A 48 2.74 -6.33 17.75
N TYR A 49 3.92 -6.11 17.18
CA TYR A 49 4.75 -4.93 17.42
C TYR A 49 5.60 -4.60 16.19
N TRP A 50 6.27 -3.44 16.21
CA TRP A 50 7.19 -3.03 15.15
C TRP A 50 8.53 -3.77 15.29
N SER A 51 8.65 -4.91 14.62
CA SER A 51 9.86 -5.74 14.65
C SER A 51 11.01 -5.13 13.82
N SER A 52 12.21 -5.70 13.98
CA SER A 52 13.37 -5.35 13.15
C SER A 52 13.09 -5.60 11.66
N ASP A 53 12.30 -6.63 11.33
CA ASP A 53 11.94 -6.95 9.96
C ASP A 53 10.95 -5.92 9.39
N CYS A 54 9.97 -5.47 10.18
CA CYS A 54 9.09 -4.35 9.82
C CYS A 54 9.90 -3.09 9.50
N LYS A 55 10.88 -2.76 10.36
CA LYS A 55 11.78 -1.62 10.15
C LYS A 55 12.60 -1.76 8.87
N SER A 56 13.19 -2.93 8.65
CA SER A 56 14.03 -3.20 7.48
C SER A 56 13.22 -3.13 6.18
N TRP A 57 12.01 -3.68 6.18
CA TRP A 57 11.07 -3.57 5.06
C TRP A 57 10.74 -2.11 4.74
N PHE A 58 10.40 -1.32 5.76
CA PHE A 58 10.03 0.08 5.58
C PHE A 58 11.20 0.92 5.07
N GLN A 59 12.39 0.78 5.67
CA GLN A 59 13.59 1.50 5.26
C GLN A 59 13.96 1.19 3.81
N ARG A 60 13.95 -0.09 3.41
CA ARG A 60 14.23 -0.50 2.03
C ARG A 60 13.23 0.11 1.04
N ARG A 61 11.97 0.25 1.44
CA ARG A 61 10.95 0.88 0.59
C ARG A 61 11.19 2.40 0.47
N ILE A 62 11.52 3.07 1.57
CA ILE A 62 11.88 4.50 1.58
C ILE A 62 13.15 4.78 0.74
N GLU A 63 14.14 3.90 0.77
CA GLU A 63 15.34 4.00 -0.06
C GLU A 63 15.00 3.97 -1.56
N LYS A 64 14.15 3.03 -1.99
CA LYS A 64 13.65 2.97 -3.37
C LYS A 64 12.88 4.23 -3.76
N LEU A 65 12.06 4.74 -2.84
CA LEU A 65 11.30 5.98 -3.04
C LEU A 65 12.23 7.17 -3.26
N ARG A 66 13.25 7.33 -2.40
CA ARG A 66 14.25 8.40 -2.51
C ARG A 66 15.12 8.29 -3.76
N ALA A 67 15.42 7.07 -4.20
CA ALA A 67 16.13 6.81 -5.45
C ALA A 67 15.25 6.99 -6.70
N GLY A 68 13.94 7.23 -6.56
CA GLY A 68 13.01 7.41 -7.69
C GLY A 68 12.74 6.11 -8.47
N VAL A 69 13.08 4.96 -7.89
CA VAL A 69 12.91 3.63 -8.53
C VAL A 69 11.78 2.83 -7.90
N LEU A 70 10.97 3.45 -7.02
CA LEU A 70 9.81 2.78 -6.45
C LEU A 70 8.73 2.64 -7.51
N VAL A 71 8.25 1.40 -7.66
CA VAL A 71 7.09 1.07 -8.50
C VAL A 71 5.87 0.93 -7.58
N LEU A 72 4.80 1.65 -7.90
CA LEU A 72 3.51 1.49 -7.24
C LEU A 72 2.95 0.10 -7.55
N LYS A 73 2.33 -0.51 -6.54
CA LYS A 73 1.80 -1.86 -6.66
C LYS A 73 0.28 -1.83 -6.63
N ASN A 74 -0.35 -2.66 -7.47
CA ASN A 74 -1.76 -2.94 -7.30
C ASN A 74 -1.97 -3.88 -6.09
N PRO A 75 -3.21 -4.02 -5.56
CA PRO A 75 -3.49 -4.88 -4.42
C PRO A 75 -3.00 -6.34 -4.55
N GLY A 76 -2.95 -6.89 -5.77
CA GLY A 76 -2.51 -8.26 -6.02
C GLY A 76 -0.99 -8.46 -6.10
N ASP A 77 -0.24 -7.38 -6.33
CA ASP A 77 1.23 -7.43 -6.46
C ASP A 77 1.99 -7.26 -5.14
N TRP A 78 1.27 -7.03 -4.04
CA TRP A 78 1.85 -6.78 -2.72
C TRP A 78 2.41 -8.03 -2.05
#